data_AF-R6NZH6-F1
#
_entry.id   AF-R6NZH6-F1
#
_cell.length_a   1.000
_cell.length_b   1.000
_cell.length_c   1.000
_cell.angle_alpha   90.00
_cell.angle_beta   90.00
_cell.angle_gamma   90.00
#
_symmetry.space_group_name_H-M   'P 1'
#
loop_
_entity.id
_entity.type
_entity.pdbx_description
1 polymer ?
#
loop_
_entity_poly.entity_id
_entity_poly.type
_entity_poly.pdbx_seq_one_letter_code
_entity_poly.pdbx_strand_id
1 'polypeptide(L)'
;MTNVIEYLNKENPLITLTGSCNDVLCSKCPNNKSQLCADNDKVASFDNACLKEYNLKIGDEIEWLALKDMAKSRIISQGKLSEVCKNCQWKCYDI
;
A
#
# COMPACT_ATOMS: atom_id res chain seq x y z
N MET A 1 -3.42 -13.61 -10.41
CA MET A 1 -3.18 -12.18 -10.10
C MET A 1 -2.74 -11.35 -11.32
N THR A 2 -2.24 -11.96 -12.40
CA THR A 2 -1.80 -11.25 -13.62
C THR A 2 -2.90 -10.38 -14.23
N ASN A 3 -4.14 -10.90 -14.32
CA ASN A 3 -5.26 -10.21 -14.97
C ASN A 3 -5.63 -8.87 -14.30
N VAL A 4 -5.46 -8.75 -12.97
CA VAL A 4 -5.78 -7.50 -12.26
C VAL A 4 -4.73 -6.43 -12.57
N ILE A 5 -3.45 -6.79 -12.57
CA ILE A 5 -2.36 -5.86 -12.89
C ILE A 5 -2.45 -5.42 -14.36
N GLU A 6 -2.75 -6.32 -15.27
CA GLU A 6 -2.98 -6.01 -16.68
C GLU A 6 -4.16 -5.04 -16.85
N TYR A 7 -5.30 -5.32 -16.20
CA TYR A 7 -6.45 -4.42 -16.21
C TYR A 7 -6.09 -3.03 -15.67
N LEU A 8 -5.46 -2.95 -14.50
CA LEU A 8 -5.08 -1.67 -13.89
C LEU A 8 -4.12 -0.87 -14.78
N ASN A 9 -3.12 -1.54 -15.38
CA ASN A 9 -2.18 -0.87 -16.29
C ASN A 9 -2.85 -0.40 -17.59
N LYS A 10 -3.82 -1.16 -18.11
CA LYS A 10 -4.49 -0.85 -19.37
C LYS A 10 -5.54 0.25 -19.21
N GLU A 11 -6.42 0.10 -18.21
CA GLU A 11 -7.55 1.01 -18.03
C GLU A 11 -7.18 2.25 -17.21
N ASN A 12 -6.05 2.21 -16.47
CA ASN A 12 -5.55 3.30 -15.64
C ASN A 12 -6.66 4.00 -14.81
N PRO A 13 -7.43 3.25 -14.00
CA PRO A 13 -8.56 3.84 -13.31
C PRO A 13 -8.12 4.85 -12.26
N LEU A 14 -9.02 5.79 -11.97
CA LEU A 14 -8.94 6.61 -10.77
C LEU A 14 -9.22 5.71 -9.55
N ILE A 15 -8.33 5.73 -8.58
CA ILE A 15 -8.44 4.96 -7.34
C ILE A 15 -8.49 5.89 -6.14
N THR A 16 -9.31 5.54 -5.16
CA THR A 16 -9.40 6.25 -3.88
C THR A 16 -8.55 5.53 -2.84
N LEU A 17 -7.69 6.26 -2.14
CA LEU A 17 -6.88 5.71 -1.06
C LEU A 17 -7.75 5.47 0.19
N THR A 18 -7.83 4.22 0.65
CA THR A 18 -8.61 3.83 1.83
C THR A 18 -7.69 3.29 2.93
N GLY A 19 -8.12 3.43 4.20
CA GLY A 19 -7.35 3.01 5.38
C GLY A 19 -8.17 2.16 6.36
N SER A 20 -9.26 1.54 5.89
CA SER A 20 -10.20 0.77 6.72
C SER A 20 -10.10 -0.73 6.42
N CYS A 21 -10.21 -1.58 7.46
CA CYS A 21 -10.21 -3.04 7.30
C CYS A 21 -11.61 -3.62 7.01
N ASN A 22 -12.37 -2.99 6.10
CA ASN A 22 -13.76 -3.35 5.80
C ASN A 22 -14.00 -3.83 4.36
N ASP A 23 -12.96 -3.93 3.54
CA ASP A 23 -13.10 -4.42 2.17
C ASP A 23 -13.32 -5.94 2.10
N VAL A 24 -13.63 -6.43 0.90
CA VAL A 24 -13.88 -7.86 0.64
C VAL A 24 -12.69 -8.75 1.02
N LEU A 25 -11.45 -8.28 0.88
CA LEU A 25 -10.24 -9.03 1.22
C LEU A 25 -10.06 -9.08 2.75
N CYS A 26 -10.15 -7.91 3.41
CA CYS A 26 -10.07 -7.78 4.86
C CYS A 26 -11.17 -8.59 5.55
N SER A 27 -12.38 -8.66 4.98
CA SER A 27 -13.50 -9.45 5.53
C SER A 27 -13.22 -10.95 5.64
N LYS A 28 -12.26 -11.47 4.85
CA LYS A 28 -11.85 -12.89 4.84
C LYS A 28 -10.55 -13.12 5.59
N CYS A 29 -9.90 -12.07 6.10
CA CYS A 29 -8.60 -12.17 6.75
C CYS A 29 -8.75 -12.71 8.19
N PRO A 30 -8.02 -13.77 8.59
CA PRO A 30 -8.08 -14.29 9.97
C PRO A 30 -7.54 -13.29 11.01
N ASN A 31 -6.73 -12.33 10.57
CA ASN A 31 -6.20 -11.25 11.39
C ASN A 31 -7.19 -10.08 11.52
N ASN A 32 -8.33 -10.09 10.83
CA ASN A 32 -9.38 -9.10 11.04
C ASN A 32 -10.14 -9.41 12.35
N LYS A 33 -9.90 -8.61 13.38
CA LYS A 33 -10.56 -8.64 14.67
C LYS A 33 -11.55 -7.49 14.73
N SER A 34 -12.78 -7.74 14.30
CA SER A 34 -13.88 -6.77 14.37
C SER A 34 -13.60 -5.46 13.63
N GLN A 35 -13.23 -5.54 12.35
CA GLN A 35 -12.94 -4.40 11.46
C GLN A 35 -11.61 -3.68 11.76
N LEU A 36 -10.72 -4.31 12.53
CA LEU A 36 -9.34 -3.87 12.74
C LEU A 36 -8.39 -5.05 12.58
N CYS A 37 -7.22 -4.81 11.99
CA CYS A 37 -6.19 -5.83 11.92
C CYS A 37 -5.58 -6.08 13.31
N ALA A 38 -5.22 -7.33 13.62
CA ALA A 38 -4.47 -7.66 14.84
C ALA A 38 -3.14 -6.87 14.95
N ASP A 39 -2.52 -6.58 13.81
CA ASP A 39 -1.30 -5.77 13.69
C ASP A 39 -1.59 -4.36 13.13
N ASN A 40 -2.76 -3.79 13.46
CA ASN A 40 -3.23 -2.52 12.87
C ASN A 40 -2.19 -1.40 12.97
N ASP A 41 -1.60 -1.19 14.15
CA ASP A 41 -0.62 -0.12 14.36
C ASP A 41 0.63 -0.30 13.48
N LYS A 42 1.08 -1.55 13.33
CA LYS A 42 2.22 -1.90 12.47
C LYS A 42 1.89 -1.62 11.00
N VAL A 43 0.76 -2.11 10.50
CA VAL A 43 0.36 -1.93 9.10
C VAL A 43 0.11 -0.44 8.81
N ALA A 44 -0.60 0.26 9.69
CA ALA A 44 -0.85 1.69 9.56
C ALA A 44 0.45 2.52 9.55
N SER A 45 1.49 2.09 10.28
CA SER A 45 2.80 2.76 10.23
C SER A 45 3.45 2.68 8.84
N PHE A 46 3.28 1.57 8.12
CA PHE A 46 3.79 1.41 6.75
C PHE A 46 2.98 2.23 5.76
N ASP A 47 1.66 2.21 5.87
CA ASP A 47 0.77 3.01 5.02
C ASP A 47 1.08 4.51 5.17
N ASN A 48 1.22 4.99 6.41
CA ASN A 48 1.58 6.38 6.69
C ASN A 48 2.97 6.76 6.15
N ALA A 49 3.94 5.85 6.21
CA ALA A 49 5.26 6.09 5.65
C ALA A 49 5.21 6.22 4.10
N CYS A 50 4.45 5.35 3.43
CA CYS A 50 4.19 5.47 1.99
C CYS A 50 3.49 6.79 1.63
N LEU A 51 2.39 7.11 2.32
CA LEU A 51 1.60 8.33 2.10
C LEU A 51 2.46 9.59 2.26
N LYS A 52 3.36 9.62 3.25
CA LYS A 52 4.31 10.71 3.45
C LYS A 52 5.26 10.90 2.26
N GLU A 53 5.81 9.82 1.71
CA GLU A 53 6.68 9.88 0.52
C GLU A 53 5.90 10.33 -0.73
N TYR A 54 4.62 9.95 -0.81
CA TYR A 54 3.76 10.36 -1.91
C TYR A 54 3.21 11.78 -1.74
N ASN A 55 3.23 12.34 -0.53
CA ASN A 55 2.50 13.56 -0.18
C ASN A 55 1.00 13.44 -0.50
N LEU A 56 0.43 12.29 -0.11
CA LEU A 56 -1.00 11.95 -0.25
C LEU A 56 -1.59 11.64 1.13
N LYS A 57 -2.91 11.59 1.21
CA LYS A 57 -3.67 11.19 2.40
C LYS A 57 -4.81 10.24 2.04
N ILE A 58 -5.33 9.54 3.04
CA ILE A 58 -6.55 8.74 2.89
C ILE A 58 -7.70 9.65 2.42
N GLY A 59 -8.46 9.15 1.45
CA GLY A 59 -9.53 9.88 0.75
C GLY A 59 -9.07 10.61 -0.52
N ASP A 60 -7.77 10.75 -0.76
CA ASP A 60 -7.30 11.28 -2.05
C ASP A 60 -7.60 10.29 -3.18
N GLU A 61 -7.86 10.85 -4.37
CA GLU A 61 -8.04 10.11 -5.60
C GLU A 61 -6.84 10.33 -6.53
N ILE A 62 -6.35 9.25 -7.12
CA ILE A 62 -5.18 9.28 -8.01
C ILE A 62 -5.31 8.21 -9.09
N GLU A 63 -4.77 8.46 -10.27
CA GLU A 63 -4.68 7.43 -11.32
C GLU A 63 -3.72 6.30 -10.92
N TRP A 64 -4.06 5.07 -11.26
CA TRP A 64 -3.23 3.90 -10.96
C TRP A 64 -1.78 4.05 -11.44
N LEU A 65 -1.57 4.49 -12.68
CA LEU A 65 -0.24 4.64 -13.26
C LEU A 65 0.56 5.73 -12.55
N ALA A 66 -0.08 6.82 -12.14
CA ALA A 66 0.56 7.87 -11.36
C ALA A 66 1.01 7.36 -9.99
N LEU A 67 0.14 6.63 -9.26
CA LEU A 67 0.51 6.02 -7.98
C LEU A 67 1.68 5.03 -8.13
N LYS A 68 1.63 4.19 -9.18
CA LYS A 68 2.69 3.22 -9.49
C LYS A 68 4.03 3.91 -9.79
N ASP A 69 4.01 4.99 -10.56
CA ASP A 69 5.21 5.77 -10.87
C ASP A 69 5.76 6.49 -9.63
N MET A 70 4.90 6.97 -8.73
CA MET A 70 5.32 7.54 -7.44
C MET A 70 6.00 6.49 -6.55
N ALA A 71 5.43 5.29 -6.44
CA ALA A 71 6.06 4.18 -5.71
C ALA A 71 7.46 3.87 -6.25
N LYS A 72 7.59 3.79 -7.58
CA LYS A 72 8.87 3.54 -8.24
C LYS A 72 9.87 4.68 -8.02
N SER A 73 9.49 5.91 -8.39
CA SER A 73 10.40 7.05 -8.44
C SER A 73 10.79 7.61 -7.07
N ARG A 74 9.87 7.56 -6.08
CA ARG A 74 10.06 8.18 -4.77
C ARG A 74 10.55 7.23 -3.69
N ILE A 75 10.22 5.93 -3.80
CA ILE A 75 10.61 4.93 -2.79
C ILE A 75 11.64 3.96 -3.36
N ILE A 76 11.30 3.22 -4.42
CA ILE A 76 12.13 2.11 -4.90
C ILE A 76 13.46 2.61 -5.47
N SER A 77 13.42 3.53 -6.43
CA SER A 77 14.62 4.08 -7.08
C SER A 77 15.47 4.94 -6.13
N GLN A 78 14.90 5.40 -5.01
CA GLN A 78 15.61 6.14 -3.96
C GLN A 78 16.18 5.24 -2.86
N GLY A 79 15.95 3.92 -2.92
CA GLY A 79 16.41 2.99 -1.88
C GLY A 79 15.70 3.11 -0.53
N LYS A 80 14.55 3.81 -0.46
CA LYS A 80 13.84 4.10 0.80
C LYS A 80 12.98 2.94 1.33
N LEU A 81 13.03 1.77 0.69
CA LEU A 81 12.29 0.59 1.16
C LEU A 81 12.66 0.18 2.60
N SER A 82 13.91 0.41 3.03
CA SER A 82 14.35 0.18 4.41
C SER A 82 13.67 1.08 5.43
N GLU A 83 13.30 2.29 5.03
CA GLU A 83 12.67 3.28 5.89
C GLU A 83 11.16 3.06 5.93
N VAL A 84 10.54 2.93 4.76
CA VAL A 84 9.08 2.79 4.61
C VAL A 84 8.58 1.42 5.08
N CYS A 85 9.36 0.36 4.83
CA CYS A 85 9.01 -1.01 5.22
C CYS A 85 9.90 -1.51 6.38
N LYS A 86 10.27 -0.63 7.31
CA LYS A 86 11.08 -1.00 8.48
C LYS A 86 10.40 -2.11 9.28
N ASN A 87 11.12 -3.18 9.60
CA ASN A 87 10.56 -4.38 10.27
C ASN A 87 9.43 -5.10 9.49
N CYS A 88 9.31 -4.86 8.18
CA CYS A 88 8.41 -5.63 7.33
C CYS A 88 8.91 -7.07 7.20
N GLN A 89 8.03 -8.03 7.47
CA GLN A 89 8.36 -9.46 7.44
C GLN A 89 8.59 -9.99 6.02
N TRP A 90 8.21 -9.21 4.99
CA TRP A 90 8.37 -9.56 3.58
C TRP A 90 9.60 -8.92 2.96
N LYS A 91 10.27 -8.04 3.70
CA LYS A 91 11.56 -7.51 3.29
C LYS A 91 12.61 -8.56 3.63
N CYS A 92 13.23 -9.13 2.62
CA CYS A 92 14.51 -9.81 2.82
C CYS A 92 15.53 -8.74 3.25
N TYR A 93 15.99 -8.81 4.49
CA TYR A 93 17.23 -8.14 4.85
C TYR A 93 18.31 -9.06 4.32
N ASP A 94 19.10 -8.58 3.36
CA ASP A 94 20.32 -9.29 2.98
C ASP A 94 21.12 -9.53 4.27
N ILE A 95 21.27 -10.81 4.62
CA ILE A 95 22.19 -11.28 5.68
C ILE A 95 23.57 -11.35 5.06
#